data_AF-A0AAP9H355-F1
#
_entry.id   AF-A0AAP9H355-F1
#
_cell.length_a   1.000
_cell.length_b   1.000
_cell.length_c   1.000
_cell.angle_alpha   90.00
_cell.angle_beta   90.00
_cell.angle_gamma   90.00
#
_symmetry.space_group_name_H-M   'P 1'
#
loop_
_entity.id
_entity.type
_entity.pdbx_description
1 polymer ?
#
loop_
_entity_poly.entity_id
_entity_poly.type
_entity_poly.pdbx_seq_one_letter_code
_entity_poly.pdbx_strand_id
1 'polypeptide(L)'
;MKSFFMAMMAAGLLLAGTAGAAEKTAQQEKMTMCNQHASSQNLKGDARKSFMSDCLKKDSKMGSMTPQQMKMKTCNTEAGDKKLSGDARKTFMSSCLKKS
;
A
#
# COMPACT_ATOMS: atom_id res chain seq x y z
N MET A 1 16.41 -54.27 12.11
CA MET A 1 15.88 -54.16 13.49
C MET A 1 15.00 -52.92 13.49
N LYS A 2 13.69 -52.99 13.19
CA LYS A 2 12.59 -53.72 13.84
C LYS A 2 12.29 -53.15 15.24
N SER A 3 11.28 -52.28 15.29
CA SER A 3 10.34 -51.95 16.38
C SER A 3 9.53 -50.73 15.88
N PHE A 4 8.37 -50.85 15.23
CA PHE A 4 7.03 -51.29 15.69
C PHE A 4 6.47 -50.57 16.92
N PHE A 5 5.15 -50.36 16.84
CA PHE A 5 4.21 -49.66 17.73
C PHE A 5 4.10 -48.15 17.54
N MET A 6 2.92 -47.51 17.48
CA MET A 6 1.53 -47.95 17.30
C MET A 6 0.71 -46.65 17.18
N ALA A 7 -0.33 -46.71 16.35
CA ALA A 7 -1.41 -45.74 16.16
C ALA A 7 -1.79 -44.85 17.37
N MET A 8 -2.01 -43.56 17.10
CA MET A 8 -3.03 -42.77 17.79
C MET A 8 -3.75 -41.82 16.82
N MET A 9 -4.99 -42.21 16.50
CA MET A 9 -6.20 -41.42 16.32
C MET A 9 -6.13 -39.95 15.83
N ALA A 10 -6.64 -39.79 14.61
CA ALA A 10 -7.83 -39.01 14.26
C ALA A 10 -7.90 -37.49 14.55
N ALA A 11 -8.16 -36.79 13.44
CA ALA A 11 -9.10 -35.68 13.26
C ALA A 11 -8.72 -34.33 13.89
N GLY A 12 -8.25 -33.43 13.01
CA GLY A 12 -8.32 -32.00 13.29
C GLY A 12 -7.36 -31.19 12.44
N LEU A 13 -7.79 -30.84 11.22
CA LEU A 13 -7.65 -29.52 10.57
C LEU A 13 -7.73 -29.70 9.05
N LEU A 14 -8.95 -29.76 8.55
CA LEU A 14 -9.26 -29.24 7.22
C LEU A 14 -10.12 -27.99 7.44
N LEU A 15 -9.48 -26.91 7.89
CA LEU A 15 -9.98 -25.59 7.53
C LEU A 15 -9.37 -25.27 6.18
N ALA A 16 -10.19 -25.54 5.18
CA ALA A 16 -10.02 -25.12 3.81
C ALA A 16 -9.48 -23.68 3.76
N GLY A 17 -8.44 -23.51 2.94
CA GLY A 17 -7.92 -22.20 2.62
C GLY A 17 -9.03 -21.30 2.12
N THR A 18 -9.25 -20.20 2.82
CA THR A 18 -9.57 -18.97 2.12
C THR A 18 -8.21 -18.36 1.77
N ALA A 19 -7.75 -18.67 0.55
CA ALA A 19 -6.87 -17.78 -0.17
C ALA A 19 -7.68 -16.50 -0.46
N GLY A 20 -7.92 -15.70 0.57
CA GLY A 20 -8.24 -14.31 0.37
C GLY A 20 -6.99 -13.69 -0.24
N ALA A 21 -7.11 -13.18 -1.46
CA ALA A 21 -6.19 -12.13 -1.88
C ALA A 21 -6.07 -11.18 -0.69
N ALA A 22 -4.86 -10.99 -0.16
CA ALA A 22 -4.65 -10.15 1.01
C ALA A 22 -5.03 -8.71 0.65
N GLU A 23 -6.31 -8.38 0.81
CA GLU A 23 -6.83 -7.05 0.57
C GLU A 23 -6.19 -6.17 1.65
N LYS A 24 -5.31 -5.27 1.22
CA LYS A 24 -4.63 -4.35 2.13
C LYS A 24 -5.72 -3.57 2.87
N THR A 25 -5.63 -3.51 4.19
CA THR A 25 -6.54 -2.65 4.96
C THR A 25 -6.33 -1.20 4.54
N ALA A 26 -7.36 -0.36 4.66
CA ALA A 26 -7.26 1.07 4.35
C ALA A 26 -6.09 1.76 5.09
N GLN A 27 -5.73 1.28 6.27
CA GLN A 27 -4.58 1.76 7.04
C GLN A 27 -3.23 1.34 6.44
N GLN A 28 -3.13 0.12 5.90
CA GLN A 28 -1.94 -0.36 5.19
C GLN A 28 -1.76 0.34 3.83
N GLU A 29 -2.86 0.59 3.11
CA GLU A 29 -2.84 1.40 1.89
C GLU A 29 -2.43 2.84 2.19
N LYS A 30 -2.98 3.44 3.26
CA LYS A 30 -2.59 4.78 3.72
C LYS A 30 -1.09 4.86 3.98
N MET A 31 -0.53 3.90 4.71
CA MET A 31 0.91 3.86 4.99
C MET A 31 1.75 3.73 3.71
N THR A 32 1.30 2.92 2.75
CA THR A 32 1.95 2.79 1.45
C THR A 32 1.96 4.13 0.71
N MET A 33 0.82 4.82 0.68
CA MET A 33 0.68 6.13 0.03
C MET A 33 1.52 7.21 0.70
N CYS A 34 1.57 7.25 2.03
CA CYS A 34 2.46 8.16 2.77
C CYS A 34 3.93 7.94 2.38
N ASN A 35 4.37 6.69 2.27
CA ASN A 35 5.74 6.38 1.84
C ASN A 35 6.03 6.80 0.39
N GLN A 36 5.08 6.57 -0.52
CA GLN A 36 5.23 7.01 -1.92
C GLN A 36 5.30 8.54 -2.01
N HIS A 37 4.42 9.25 -1.30
CA HIS A 37 4.38 10.72 -1.30
C HIS A 37 5.62 11.36 -0.66
N ALA A 38 6.20 10.72 0.36
CA ALA A 38 7.47 11.14 0.92
C ALA A 38 8.62 10.95 -0.08
N SER A 39 8.60 9.84 -0.83
CA SER A 39 9.64 9.50 -1.80
C SER A 39 9.56 10.37 -3.06
N SER A 40 8.36 10.67 -3.57
CA SER A 40 8.19 11.58 -4.73
C SER A 40 8.68 12.99 -4.41
N GLN A 41 8.55 13.43 -3.17
CA GLN A 41 9.10 14.70 -2.67
C GLN A 41 10.55 14.61 -2.22
N ASN A 42 11.23 13.47 -2.42
CA ASN A 42 12.61 13.22 -2.00
C ASN A 42 12.89 13.53 -0.51
N LEU A 43 11.89 13.37 0.36
CA LEU A 43 12.03 13.65 1.79
C LEU A 43 12.94 12.59 2.44
N LYS A 44 13.88 13.06 3.27
CA LYS A 44 14.85 12.24 4.00
C LYS A 44 15.01 12.72 5.44
N GLY A 45 15.60 11.88 6.29
CA GLY A 45 15.88 12.22 7.69
C GLY A 45 14.64 12.70 8.44
N ASP A 46 14.79 13.76 9.23
CA ASP A 46 13.73 14.32 10.04
C ASP A 46 12.54 14.82 9.21
N ALA A 47 12.78 15.35 8.01
CA ALA A 47 11.70 15.80 7.12
C ALA A 47 10.77 14.64 6.72
N ARG A 48 11.31 13.45 6.44
CA ARG A 48 10.50 12.26 6.15
C ARG A 48 9.74 11.78 7.37
N LYS A 49 10.37 11.81 8.55
CA LYS A 49 9.75 11.37 9.81
C LYS A 49 8.57 12.26 10.18
N SER A 50 8.75 13.58 10.13
CA SER A 50 7.69 14.55 10.38
C SER A 50 6.55 14.41 9.38
N PHE A 51 6.86 14.29 8.09
CA PHE A 51 5.84 14.02 7.06
C PHE A 51 5.06 12.74 7.33
N MET A 52 5.74 11.64 7.70
CA MET A 52 5.08 10.37 7.96
C MET A 52 4.14 10.46 9.17
N SER A 53 4.58 11.15 10.24
CA SER A 53 3.77 11.40 11.42
C SER A 53 2.50 12.17 11.05
N ASP A 54 2.66 13.28 10.32
CA ASP A 54 1.53 14.08 9.86
C ASP A 54 0.61 13.27 8.96
N CYS A 55 1.13 12.57 7.96
CA CYS A 55 0.36 11.78 7.02
C CYS A 55 -0.50 10.71 7.69
N LEU A 56 -0.01 10.10 8.78
CA LEU A 56 -0.74 9.07 9.51
C LEU A 56 -1.71 9.64 10.56
N LYS A 57 -1.49 10.86 11.04
CA LYS A 57 -2.31 11.54 12.05
C LYS A 57 -3.68 11.94 11.50
N LYS A 58 -4.77 11.51 12.14
CA LYS A 58 -6.14 11.75 11.65
C LYS A 58 -6.48 13.23 11.44
N ASP A 59 -5.97 14.10 12.31
CA ASP A 59 -6.33 15.53 12.34
C ASP A 59 -5.39 16.42 11.52
N SER A 60 -4.58 15.85 10.63
CA SER A 60 -3.72 16.62 9.73
C SER A 60 -4.35 16.75 8.34
N LYS A 61 -3.97 17.78 7.59
CA LYS A 61 -4.41 17.98 6.19
C LYS A 61 -4.11 16.78 5.29
N MET A 62 -3.04 16.04 5.56
CA MET A 62 -2.64 14.87 4.79
C MET A 62 -3.35 13.61 5.32
N GLY A 63 -3.54 13.51 6.62
CA GLY A 63 -4.14 12.35 7.24
C GLY A 63 -5.66 12.34 7.24
N SER A 64 -6.32 13.46 6.92
CA SER A 64 -7.74 13.51 6.59
C SER A 64 -8.04 13.02 5.17
N MET A 65 -7.02 12.88 4.31
CA MET A 65 -7.19 12.36 2.95
C MET A 65 -7.36 10.84 2.95
N THR A 66 -8.20 10.34 2.05
CA THR A 66 -8.29 8.90 1.77
C THR A 66 -7.03 8.42 1.01
N PRO A 67 -6.68 7.12 1.09
CA PRO A 67 -5.60 6.56 0.28
C PRO A 67 -5.75 6.87 -1.22
N GLN A 68 -6.99 6.78 -1.74
CA GLN A 68 -7.32 7.15 -3.12
C GLN A 68 -6.96 8.61 -3.46
N GLN A 69 -7.29 9.55 -2.58
CA GLN A 69 -7.01 10.98 -2.79
C GLN A 69 -5.50 11.26 -2.77
N MET A 70 -4.77 10.64 -1.84
CA MET A 70 -3.30 10.75 -1.80
C MET A 70 -2.66 10.19 -3.06
N LYS A 71 -3.10 9.01 -3.51
CA LYS A 71 -2.65 8.38 -4.74
C LYS A 71 -2.86 9.29 -5.95
N MET A 72 -4.05 9.84 -6.09
CA MET A 72 -4.37 10.76 -7.19
C MET A 72 -3.49 12.00 -7.19
N LYS A 73 -3.20 12.58 -6.01
CA LYS A 73 -2.28 13.72 -5.90
C LYS A 73 -0.86 13.35 -6.34
N THR A 74 -0.36 12.20 -5.89
CA THR A 74 0.98 11.70 -6.28
C THR A 74 1.06 11.49 -7.79
N CYS A 75 0.10 10.77 -8.38
CA CYS A 75 0.07 10.53 -9.83
C CYS A 75 0.00 11.84 -10.64
N ASN A 76 -0.77 12.84 -10.18
CA ASN A 76 -0.79 14.14 -10.87
C ASN A 76 0.53 14.89 -10.78
N THR A 77 1.20 14.84 -9.63
CA THR A 77 2.51 15.48 -9.42
C THR A 77 3.54 14.83 -10.34
N GLU A 78 3.64 13.49 -10.32
CA GLU A 78 4.59 12.77 -11.16
C GLU A 78 4.33 12.96 -12.66
N ALA A 79 3.06 13.04 -13.08
CA ALA A 79 2.72 13.34 -14.47
C ALA A 79 3.20 14.75 -14.87
N GLY A 80 3.06 15.73 -13.97
CA GLY A 80 3.54 17.10 -14.16
C GLY A 80 5.07 17.19 -14.21
N ASP A 81 5.75 16.50 -13.30
CA ASP A 81 7.22 16.44 -13.25
C ASP A 81 7.80 15.78 -14.50
N LYS A 82 7.11 14.75 -15.01
CA LYS A 82 7.41 14.09 -16.29
C LYS A 82 6.95 14.88 -17.52
N LYS A 83 6.33 16.06 -17.32
CA LYS A 83 5.77 16.93 -18.36
C LYS A 83 4.85 16.20 -19.34
N LEU A 84 4.09 15.23 -18.84
CA LEU A 84 3.18 14.45 -19.66
C LEU A 84 1.91 15.26 -19.98
N SER A 85 1.50 15.22 -21.24
CA SER A 85 0.25 15.81 -21.73
C SER A 85 -0.48 14.85 -22.67
N GLY A 86 -1.72 15.18 -23.03
CA GLY A 86 -2.53 14.39 -23.96
C GLY A 86 -2.64 12.91 -23.59
N ASP A 87 -2.52 12.03 -24.58
CA ASP A 87 -2.64 10.58 -24.41
C ASP A 87 -1.56 9.98 -23.51
N ALA A 88 -0.36 10.58 -23.49
CA ALA A 88 0.73 10.13 -22.62
C ALA A 88 0.36 10.33 -21.13
N ARG A 89 -0.23 11.48 -20.78
CA ARG A 89 -0.73 11.73 -19.41
C ARG A 89 -1.87 10.80 -19.04
N LYS A 90 -2.82 10.57 -19.94
CA LYS A 90 -3.97 9.68 -19.70
C LYS A 90 -3.53 8.24 -19.44
N THR A 91 -2.60 7.75 -20.26
CA THR A 91 -2.01 6.41 -20.13
C THR A 91 -1.24 6.28 -18.81
N PHE A 92 -0.39 7.25 -18.50
CA PHE A 92 0.33 7.28 -17.24
C PHE A 92 -0.60 7.32 -16.03
N MET A 93 -1.60 8.20 -16.03
CA MET A 93 -2.55 8.33 -14.92
C MET A 93 -3.32 7.02 -14.69
N SER A 94 -3.77 6.38 -15.77
CA SER A 94 -4.47 5.09 -15.69
C SER A 94 -3.57 3.99 -15.12
N SER A 95 -2.29 3.95 -15.51
CA SER A 95 -1.33 2.99 -14.97
C SER A 95 -1.01 3.28 -13.49
N CYS A 96 -0.76 4.54 -13.15
CA CYS A 96 -0.42 4.97 -11.80
C CYS A 96 -1.56 4.71 -10.81
N LEU A 97 -2.80 5.04 -11.18
CA LEU A 97 -3.98 4.81 -10.34
C LEU A 97 -4.33 3.33 -10.16
N LYS A 98 -3.88 2.44 -11.07
CA LYS A 98 -4.10 0.99 -10.97
C LYS A 98 -3.06 0.27 -10.10
N LYS A 99 -1.88 0.84 -9.85
CA LYS A 99 -0.86 0.21 -8.99
C LYS A 99 -1.20 0.37 -7.51
N SER A 100 -1.60 -0.69 -6.81
CA SER A 100 -1.95 -0.68 -5.38
C SER A 100 -0.84 -1.26 -4.47
#